data_AF-R7GXZ7-F1
#
_entry.id   AF-R7GXZ7-F1
#
_cell.length_a   1.000
_cell.length_b   1.000
_cell.length_c   1.000
_cell.angle_alpha   90.00
_cell.angle_beta   90.00
_cell.angle_gamma   90.00
#
_symmetry.space_group_name_H-M   'P 1'
#
loop_
_entity.id
_entity.type
_entity.pdbx_description
1 polymer ?
#
loop_
_entity_poly.entity_id
_entity_poly.type
_entity_poly.pdbx_seq_one_letter_code
_entity_poly.pdbx_strand_id
1 'polypeptide(L)'
;MLVVAGHAIQYGMGSGYDGFWNLPMFKFIYSFHMPLFMAVSGWLFWFSYSKRGGKSVLKDRAMTLLYPIFVYGIICSIPVFIRNPKDFSVHDAFFKVHLWFFWAVLIATCLACLMFKLNKLFHIKEWVFVFVLFFGMMLFDDNWLIAQHKFVVPYFLLGGICKYKLAYCGQKCWIVIPLYCLSMLFYKSDTYIYVSMYSITQGDAMSHLWTDIYRFVVGALGTVSFMLLVKYMWMFIEKWQLLHDALIWLGKNTLFIYFIQGLVFAVLARVTMPYMGVWQPCATFIFVMAASACFVMLVRRSLFVGRLFFGKDYRDR
;
A
#
# COMPACT_ATOMS: atom_id res chain seq x y z
N MET A 1 3.95 2.69 -8.01
CA MET A 1 3.99 4.10 -8.44
C MET A 1 2.76 4.89 -8.01
N LEU A 2 1.58 4.29 -7.92
CA LEU A 2 0.37 4.96 -7.42
C LEU A 2 0.57 5.66 -6.06
N VAL A 3 1.24 5.03 -5.10
CA VAL A 3 1.55 5.66 -3.79
C VAL A 3 2.46 6.88 -3.95
N VAL A 4 3.50 6.80 -4.78
CA VAL A 4 4.43 7.92 -5.03
C VAL A 4 3.68 9.09 -5.66
N ALA A 5 2.79 8.82 -6.62
CA ALA A 5 1.94 9.84 -7.23
C ALA A 5 0.98 10.46 -6.22
N GLY A 6 0.37 9.65 -5.34
CA GLY A 6 -0.48 10.11 -4.25
C GLY A 6 0.24 11.05 -3.29
N HIS A 7 1.42 10.65 -2.82
CA HIS A 7 2.28 11.49 -1.98
C HIS A 7 2.79 12.73 -2.71
N ALA A 8 3.06 12.65 -4.01
CA ALA A 8 3.45 13.83 -4.79
C ALA A 8 2.34 14.86 -4.88
N ILE A 9 1.08 14.44 -4.95
CA ILE A 9 -0.07 15.35 -4.83
C ILE A 9 -0.15 15.90 -3.39
N GLN A 10 -0.08 15.03 -2.38
CA GLN A 10 -0.23 15.44 -0.98
C GLN A 10 0.87 16.43 -0.52
N TYR A 11 2.14 16.12 -0.79
CA TYR A 11 3.27 16.94 -0.36
C TYR A 11 3.64 18.03 -1.37
N GLY A 12 3.32 17.84 -2.66
CA GLY A 12 3.60 18.82 -3.71
C GLY A 12 2.65 20.01 -3.72
N MET A 13 1.53 19.96 -2.99
CA MET A 13 0.61 21.10 -2.86
C MET A 13 0.95 22.06 -1.71
N GLY A 14 2.05 21.84 -0.99
CA GLY A 14 2.47 22.65 0.15
C GLY A 14 1.89 22.13 1.48
N SER A 15 2.62 22.37 2.57
CA SER A 15 2.23 21.95 3.92
C SER A 15 0.96 22.67 4.36
N GLY A 16 -0.10 21.92 4.69
CA GLY A 16 -1.35 22.45 5.25
C GLY A 16 -2.46 22.73 4.23
N TYR A 17 -2.25 22.43 2.93
CA TYR A 17 -3.34 22.50 1.95
C TYR A 17 -4.14 21.20 1.94
N ASP A 18 -5.30 21.15 2.61
CA ASP A 18 -6.17 19.96 2.62
C ASP A 18 -7.06 19.82 1.37
N GLY A 19 -6.99 20.75 0.41
CA GLY A 19 -7.81 20.67 -0.80
C GLY A 19 -7.50 19.47 -1.70
N PHE A 20 -6.38 18.76 -1.48
CA PHE A 20 -6.05 17.55 -2.23
C PHE A 20 -7.10 16.43 -2.08
N TRP A 21 -7.84 16.37 -0.97
CA TRP A 21 -8.90 15.38 -0.75
C TRP A 21 -9.98 15.43 -1.84
N ASN A 22 -10.20 16.60 -2.43
CA ASN A 22 -11.22 16.84 -3.44
C ASN A 22 -10.71 16.69 -4.88
N LEU A 23 -9.40 16.57 -5.10
CA LEU A 23 -8.85 16.43 -6.44
C LEU A 23 -9.27 15.10 -7.08
N PRO A 24 -9.80 15.10 -8.32
CA PRO A 24 -10.23 13.87 -8.98
C PRO A 24 -9.14 12.81 -9.09
N MET A 25 -7.89 13.22 -9.38
CA MET A 25 -6.75 12.30 -9.45
C MET A 25 -6.42 11.66 -8.10
N PHE A 26 -6.48 12.45 -7.01
CA PHE A 26 -6.22 11.93 -5.68
C PHE A 26 -7.31 10.93 -5.26
N LYS A 27 -8.59 11.28 -5.47
CA LYS A 27 -9.74 10.37 -5.27
C LYS A 27 -9.56 9.07 -6.04
N PHE A 28 -9.24 9.16 -7.33
CA PHE A 28 -9.02 8.00 -8.18
C PHE A 28 -7.90 7.10 -7.65
N ILE A 29 -6.75 7.65 -7.27
CA ILE A 29 -5.64 6.86 -6.73
C ILE A 29 -6.03 6.23 -5.39
N TYR A 30 -6.57 7.02 -4.46
CA TYR A 30 -6.82 6.60 -3.08
C TYR A 30 -8.04 5.70 -2.88
N SER A 31 -8.94 5.61 -3.87
CA SER A 31 -10.09 4.71 -3.81
C SER A 31 -9.70 3.22 -3.95
N PHE A 32 -8.60 2.89 -4.65
CA PHE A 32 -8.26 1.49 -4.95
C PHE A 32 -6.79 1.10 -4.82
N HIS A 33 -5.82 2.03 -4.75
CA HIS A 33 -4.40 1.62 -4.83
C HIS A 33 -3.95 0.68 -3.70
N MET A 34 -4.39 0.91 -2.44
CA MET A 34 -4.10 0.01 -1.32
C MET A 34 -4.84 -1.33 -1.44
N PRO A 35 -6.17 -1.36 -1.71
CA PRO A 35 -6.88 -2.59 -2.08
C PRO A 35 -6.17 -3.42 -3.14
N LEU A 36 -5.77 -2.79 -4.25
CA LEU A 36 -5.08 -3.44 -5.37
C LEU A 36 -3.73 -4.00 -4.93
N PHE A 37 -2.91 -3.18 -4.26
CA PHE A 37 -1.60 -3.62 -3.79
C PHE A 37 -1.74 -4.84 -2.87
N MET A 38 -2.71 -4.82 -1.97
CA MET A 38 -2.90 -5.89 -0.98
C MET A 38 -3.45 -7.15 -1.61
N ALA A 39 -4.40 -7.04 -2.54
CA ALA A 39 -4.88 -8.17 -3.32
C ALA A 39 -3.74 -8.85 -4.12
N VAL A 40 -2.90 -8.09 -4.83
CA VAL A 40 -1.74 -8.65 -5.55
C VAL A 40 -0.73 -9.25 -4.59
N SER A 41 -0.48 -8.61 -3.43
CA SER A 41 0.44 -9.12 -2.41
C SER A 41 -0.01 -10.44 -1.78
N GLY A 42 -1.31 -10.59 -1.56
CA GLY A 42 -1.96 -11.82 -1.09
C GLY A 42 -1.94 -12.92 -2.14
N TRP A 43 -2.16 -12.56 -3.41
CA TRP A 43 -2.05 -13.47 -4.54
C TRP A 43 -0.63 -14.04 -4.69
N LEU A 44 0.40 -13.18 -4.64
CA LEU A 44 1.81 -13.60 -4.65
C LEU A 44 2.19 -14.42 -3.40
N PHE A 45 1.59 -14.08 -2.24
CA PHE A 45 1.76 -14.84 -1.02
C PHE A 45 1.29 -16.30 -1.18
N TRP A 46 0.14 -16.53 -1.82
CA TRP A 46 -0.38 -17.88 -2.04
C TRP A 46 0.61 -18.80 -2.77
N PHE A 47 1.28 -18.31 -3.83
CA PHE A 47 2.29 -19.11 -4.55
C PHE A 47 3.49 -19.43 -3.68
N SER A 48 3.93 -18.48 -2.86
CA SER A 48 5.01 -18.72 -1.90
C SER A 48 4.60 -19.74 -0.84
N TYR A 49 3.39 -19.61 -0.31
CA TYR A 49 2.85 -20.48 0.74
C TYR A 49 2.67 -21.92 0.26
N SER A 50 2.08 -22.11 -0.93
CA SER A 50 1.87 -23.43 -1.52
C SER A 50 3.18 -24.17 -1.83
N LYS A 51 4.24 -23.45 -2.22
CA LYS A 51 5.54 -24.05 -2.54
C LYS A 51 6.42 -24.34 -1.31
N ARG A 52 6.41 -23.48 -0.29
CA ARG A 52 7.39 -23.51 0.82
C ARG A 52 6.78 -23.70 2.21
N GLY A 53 5.46 -23.65 2.33
CA GLY A 53 4.73 -23.71 3.60
C GLY A 53 4.79 -22.41 4.41
N GLY A 54 3.88 -22.27 5.38
CA GLY A 54 3.68 -21.03 6.13
C GLY A 54 4.89 -20.58 6.96
N LYS A 55 5.61 -21.51 7.61
CA LYS A 55 6.76 -21.16 8.48
C LYS A 55 7.90 -20.49 7.69
N SER A 56 8.26 -21.05 6.53
CA SER A 56 9.32 -20.49 5.69
C SER A 56 8.93 -19.12 5.14
N VAL A 57 7.70 -18.98 4.63
CA VAL A 57 7.23 -17.70 4.07
C VAL A 57 7.16 -16.62 5.14
N LEU A 58 6.69 -16.95 6.34
CA LEU A 58 6.61 -15.99 7.44
C LEU A 58 8.01 -15.51 7.84
N LYS A 59 8.98 -16.43 7.99
CA LYS A 59 10.37 -16.08 8.28
C LYS A 59 10.96 -15.17 7.21
N ASP A 60 10.77 -15.51 5.93
CA ASP A 60 11.32 -14.72 4.82
C ASP A 60 10.71 -13.32 4.75
N ARG A 61 9.39 -13.20 4.92
CA ARG A 61 8.71 -11.90 4.93
C ARG A 61 9.10 -11.07 6.13
N ALA A 62 9.18 -11.67 7.32
CA ALA A 62 9.66 -11.00 8.52
C ALA A 62 11.07 -10.41 8.29
N MET A 63 12.02 -11.21 7.80
CA MET A 63 13.37 -10.72 7.53
C MET A 63 13.44 -9.64 6.44
N THR A 64 12.58 -9.74 5.43
CA THR A 64 12.59 -8.80 4.29
C THR A 64 11.91 -7.46 4.62
N LEU A 65 10.96 -7.44 5.55
CA LEU A 65 10.16 -6.24 5.86
C LEU A 65 10.56 -5.59 7.19
N LEU A 66 10.84 -6.37 8.24
CA LEU A 66 11.22 -5.82 9.54
C LEU A 66 12.56 -5.10 9.47
N TYR A 67 13.52 -5.64 8.73
CA TYR A 67 14.84 -5.02 8.64
C TYR A 67 14.76 -3.58 8.08
N PRO A 68 14.12 -3.33 6.91
CA PRO A 68 13.88 -1.97 6.46
C PRO A 68 13.07 -1.10 7.43
N ILE A 69 12.07 -1.66 8.14
CA ILE A 69 11.31 -0.91 9.16
C ILE A 69 12.26 -0.39 10.24
N PHE A 70 13.12 -1.25 10.79
CA PHE A 70 14.03 -0.87 11.86
C PHE A 70 15.03 0.19 11.40
N VAL A 71 15.65 -0.02 10.24
CA VAL A 71 16.62 0.94 9.70
C VAL A 71 15.97 2.30 9.43
N TYR A 72 14.79 2.30 8.80
CA TYR A 72 14.06 3.54 8.52
C TYR A 72 13.66 4.26 9.81
N GLY A 73 13.15 3.52 10.80
CA GLY A 73 12.74 4.06 12.09
C GLY A 73 13.89 4.76 12.81
N ILE A 74 15.08 4.15 12.81
CA ILE A 74 16.29 4.77 13.36
C ILE A 74 16.64 6.06 12.62
N ILE A 75 16.68 6.03 11.27
CA ILE A 75 17.02 7.20 10.45
C ILE A 75 16.07 8.37 10.74
N CYS A 76 14.77 8.11 10.80
CA CYS A 76 13.77 9.14 11.07
C CYS A 76 13.80 9.65 12.51
N SER A 77 14.32 8.85 13.45
CA SER A 77 14.43 9.22 14.86
C SER A 77 15.61 10.14 15.15
N ILE A 78 16.69 10.06 14.37
CA ILE A 78 17.91 10.86 14.59
C ILE A 78 17.61 12.37 14.66
N PRO A 79 16.88 13.00 13.70
CA PRO A 79 16.59 14.43 13.79
C PRO A 79 15.70 14.81 14.97
N VAL A 80 14.77 13.93 15.37
CA VAL A 80 13.88 14.16 16.52
C VAL A 80 14.70 14.14 17.81
N PHE A 81 15.56 13.13 17.96
CA PHE A 81 16.43 12.98 19.12
C PHE A 81 17.43 14.14 19.26
N ILE A 82 18.03 14.59 18.14
CA ILE A 82 18.96 15.73 18.13
C ILE A 82 18.24 17.03 18.53
N ARG A 83 17.00 17.25 18.07
CA ARG A 83 16.24 18.47 18.37
C ARG A 83 15.81 18.52 19.83
N ASN A 84 15.22 17.43 20.33
CA ASN A 84 14.81 17.30 21.72
C ASN A 84 14.58 15.81 22.07
N PRO A 85 15.45 15.20 22.89
CA PRO A 85 15.32 13.79 23.27
C PRO A 85 13.99 13.42 23.93
N LYS A 86 13.29 14.39 24.56
CA LYS A 86 11.99 14.13 25.21
C LYS A 86 10.86 13.89 24.21
N ASP A 87 11.02 14.34 22.96
CA ASP A 87 10.02 14.18 21.91
C ASP A 87 10.17 12.81 21.20
N PHE A 88 11.20 12.02 21.55
CA PHE A 88 11.40 10.70 21.01
C PHE A 88 10.39 9.70 21.58
N SER A 89 9.62 9.08 20.69
CA SER A 89 8.71 7.97 21.00
C SER A 89 9.08 6.76 20.17
N VAL A 90 9.41 5.64 20.83
CA VAL A 90 9.67 4.35 20.17
C VAL A 90 8.46 3.92 19.34
N HIS A 91 7.25 4.15 19.86
CA HIS A 91 6.02 3.83 19.13
C HIS A 91 5.97 4.61 17.82
N ASP A 92 6.26 5.90 17.84
CA ASP A 92 6.17 6.75 16.65
C ASP A 92 7.31 6.47 15.66
N ALA A 93 8.49 6.12 16.19
CA ALA A 93 9.68 5.72 15.43
C ALA A 93 9.53 4.41 14.65
N PHE A 94 8.64 3.50 15.04
CA PHE A 94 8.53 2.19 14.38
C PHE A 94 7.12 1.86 13.85
N PHE A 95 6.07 2.48 14.39
CA PHE A 95 4.68 2.13 14.05
C PHE A 95 3.93 3.24 13.32
N LYS A 96 4.19 4.54 13.60
CA LYS A 96 3.56 5.66 12.88
C LYS A 96 4.31 6.10 11.61
N VAL A 97 5.43 5.46 11.31
CA VAL A 97 6.32 5.79 10.20
C VAL A 97 5.64 5.56 8.85
N HIS A 98 6.11 6.26 7.80
CA HIS A 98 5.76 6.04 6.39
C HIS A 98 5.74 4.57 5.92
N LEU A 99 6.41 3.67 6.65
CA LEU A 99 6.44 2.23 6.39
C LEU A 99 5.34 1.42 7.11
N TRP A 100 4.29 2.06 7.65
CA TRP A 100 3.14 1.39 8.28
C TRP A 100 2.60 0.23 7.43
N PHE A 101 2.63 0.39 6.13
CA PHE A 101 2.15 -0.60 5.18
C PHE A 101 2.92 -1.94 5.26
N PHE A 102 4.21 -1.93 5.64
CA PHE A 102 4.98 -3.16 5.84
C PHE A 102 4.46 -3.97 7.03
N TRP A 103 4.02 -3.29 8.10
CA TRP A 103 3.33 -3.94 9.22
C TRP A 103 2.00 -4.56 8.76
N ALA A 104 1.23 -3.85 7.94
CA ALA A 104 -0.02 -4.37 7.38
C ALA A 104 0.20 -5.67 6.57
N VAL A 105 1.25 -5.74 5.75
CA VAL A 105 1.60 -6.97 5.01
C VAL A 105 2.03 -8.10 5.95
N LEU A 106 2.80 -7.80 7.01
CA LEU A 106 3.22 -8.82 7.98
C LEU A 106 2.02 -9.39 8.74
N ILE A 107 1.13 -8.52 9.23
CA ILE A 107 -0.10 -8.91 9.93
C ILE A 107 -0.99 -9.74 9.00
N ALA A 108 -1.21 -9.27 7.77
CA ALA A 108 -1.99 -10.01 6.79
C ALA A 108 -1.37 -11.36 6.41
N THR A 109 -0.03 -11.45 6.38
CA THR A 109 0.69 -12.72 6.17
C THR A 109 0.44 -13.70 7.31
N CYS A 110 0.50 -13.25 8.57
CA CYS A 110 0.16 -14.06 9.74
C CYS A 110 -1.29 -14.58 9.68
N LEU A 111 -2.23 -13.67 9.38
CA LEU A 111 -3.65 -14.00 9.30
C LEU A 111 -3.96 -14.95 8.13
N ALA A 112 -3.28 -14.80 7.00
CA ALA A 112 -3.42 -15.73 5.87
C ALA A 112 -2.89 -17.14 6.21
N CYS A 113 -1.75 -17.22 6.90
CA CYS A 113 -1.25 -18.50 7.43
C CYS A 113 -2.25 -19.14 8.40
N LEU A 114 -2.85 -18.35 9.30
CA LEU A 114 -3.88 -18.81 10.23
C LEU A 114 -5.12 -19.31 9.48
N MET A 115 -5.61 -18.53 8.51
CA MET A 115 -6.75 -18.89 7.66
C MET A 115 -6.56 -20.25 6.98
N PHE A 116 -5.42 -20.48 6.33
CA PHE A 116 -5.14 -21.77 5.69
C PHE A 116 -4.93 -22.91 6.69
N LYS A 117 -4.38 -22.62 7.88
CA LYS A 117 -4.27 -23.62 8.95
C LYS A 117 -5.64 -24.02 9.50
N LEU A 118 -6.54 -23.05 9.72
CA LEU A 118 -7.90 -23.29 10.19
C LEU A 118 -8.73 -24.05 9.15
N ASN A 119 -8.58 -23.73 7.87
CA ASN A 119 -9.21 -24.50 6.79
C ASN A 119 -8.77 -25.97 6.79
N LYS A 120 -7.46 -26.22 7.01
CA LYS A 120 -6.92 -27.58 7.07
C LYS A 120 -7.35 -28.36 8.32
N LEU A 121 -7.42 -27.70 9.49
CA LEU A 121 -7.70 -28.37 10.77
C LEU A 121 -9.19 -28.52 11.08
N PHE A 122 -10.00 -27.51 10.72
CA PHE A 122 -11.40 -27.40 11.12
C PHE A 122 -12.36 -27.29 9.93
N HIS A 123 -11.86 -27.39 8.69
CA HIS A 123 -12.67 -27.25 7.47
C HIS A 123 -13.45 -25.92 7.35
N ILE A 124 -13.01 -24.88 8.06
CA ILE A 124 -13.57 -23.54 7.95
C ILE A 124 -13.25 -22.99 6.57
N LYS A 125 -14.28 -22.65 5.79
CA LYS A 125 -14.10 -22.05 4.45
C LYS A 125 -13.41 -20.70 4.57
N GLU A 126 -12.44 -20.42 3.70
CA GLU A 126 -11.62 -19.22 3.76
C GLU A 126 -12.44 -17.93 3.65
N TRP A 127 -13.50 -17.94 2.84
CA TRP A 127 -14.43 -16.80 2.71
C TRP A 127 -15.18 -16.49 4.01
N VAL A 128 -15.50 -17.50 4.82
CA VAL A 128 -16.13 -17.31 6.13
C VAL A 128 -15.15 -16.63 7.09
N PHE A 129 -13.88 -17.02 7.05
CA PHE A 129 -12.82 -16.37 7.84
C PHE A 129 -12.68 -14.89 7.46
N VAL A 130 -12.67 -14.57 6.16
CA VAL A 130 -12.61 -13.17 5.69
C VAL A 130 -13.84 -12.38 6.14
N PHE A 131 -15.03 -12.96 6.01
CA PHE A 131 -16.28 -12.32 6.43
C PHE A 131 -16.30 -12.01 7.92
N VAL A 132 -16.00 -13.01 8.77
CA VAL A 132 -15.93 -12.84 10.23
C VAL A 132 -14.89 -11.81 10.61
N LEU A 133 -13.73 -11.81 9.93
CA LEU A 133 -12.67 -10.85 10.21
C LEU A 133 -13.05 -9.43 9.80
N PHE A 134 -13.69 -9.24 8.65
CA PHE A 134 -14.17 -7.94 8.18
C PHE A 134 -15.13 -7.31 9.22
N PHE A 135 -16.22 -8.00 9.56
CA PHE A 135 -17.19 -7.47 10.53
C PHE A 135 -16.66 -7.43 11.95
N GLY A 136 -15.89 -8.45 12.37
CA GLY A 136 -15.33 -8.52 13.71
C GLY A 136 -14.34 -7.39 14.01
N MET A 137 -13.56 -6.95 13.02
CA MET A 137 -12.63 -5.82 13.19
C MET A 137 -13.33 -4.47 13.41
N MET A 138 -14.56 -4.30 12.92
CA MET A 138 -15.35 -3.06 13.09
C MET A 138 -15.84 -2.84 14.52
N LEU A 139 -15.84 -3.88 15.36
CA LEU A 139 -16.29 -3.82 16.76
C LEU A 139 -15.25 -3.20 17.71
N PHE A 140 -14.04 -2.97 17.22
CA PHE A 140 -12.97 -2.41 18.03
C PHE A 140 -12.73 -0.95 17.67
N ASP A 141 -12.50 -0.12 18.69
CA ASP A 141 -12.12 1.27 18.50
C ASP A 141 -10.85 1.40 17.66
N ASP A 142 -10.80 2.51 16.94
CA ASP A 142 -9.73 2.82 16.01
C ASP A 142 -8.92 4.04 16.40
N ASN A 143 -7.68 4.00 15.93
CA ASN A 143 -6.95 5.20 15.56
C ASN A 143 -6.61 5.13 14.07
N TRP A 144 -6.10 6.22 13.51
CA TRP A 144 -5.73 6.34 12.10
C TRP A 144 -4.87 5.17 11.59
N LEU A 145 -3.95 4.65 12.40
CA LEU A 145 -3.07 3.55 12.02
C LEU A 145 -3.84 2.22 11.98
N ILE A 146 -4.61 1.92 13.03
CA ILE A 146 -5.37 0.66 13.15
C ILE A 146 -6.44 0.57 12.06
N ALA A 147 -7.16 1.66 11.79
CA ALA A 147 -8.21 1.72 10.76
C ALA A 147 -7.67 1.29 9.39
N GLN A 148 -6.48 1.78 9.01
CA GLN A 148 -5.84 1.41 7.75
C GLN A 148 -5.49 -0.08 7.68
N HIS A 149 -4.96 -0.64 8.77
CA HIS A 149 -4.63 -2.07 8.84
C HIS A 149 -5.88 -2.93 8.66
N LYS A 150 -6.95 -2.61 9.40
CA LYS A 150 -8.23 -3.32 9.32
C LYS A 150 -8.81 -3.26 7.90
N PHE A 151 -8.78 -2.09 7.26
CA PHE A 151 -9.29 -1.89 5.91
C PHE A 151 -8.58 -2.75 4.86
N VAL A 152 -7.25 -2.87 4.95
CA VAL A 152 -6.46 -3.51 3.88
C VAL A 152 -6.31 -5.03 4.02
N VAL A 153 -6.41 -5.58 5.23
CA VAL A 153 -6.23 -7.01 5.51
C VAL A 153 -7.19 -7.89 4.71
N PRO A 154 -8.51 -7.60 4.64
CA PRO A 154 -9.44 -8.41 3.86
C PRO A 154 -9.02 -8.54 2.39
N TYR A 155 -8.57 -7.46 1.74
CA TYR A 155 -8.09 -7.53 0.35
C TYR A 155 -6.90 -8.46 0.16
N PHE A 156 -5.98 -8.51 1.12
CA PHE A 156 -4.86 -9.44 1.07
C PHE A 156 -5.34 -10.90 1.15
N LEU A 157 -6.26 -11.19 2.07
CA LEU A 157 -6.82 -12.53 2.21
C LEU A 157 -7.57 -12.95 0.95
N LEU A 158 -8.41 -12.05 0.42
CA LEU A 158 -9.14 -12.24 -0.84
C LEU A 158 -8.21 -12.53 -2.02
N GLY A 159 -7.13 -11.76 -2.16
CA GLY A 159 -6.12 -12.00 -3.18
C GLY A 159 -5.50 -13.40 -3.09
N GLY A 160 -5.23 -13.86 -1.87
CA GLY A 160 -4.75 -15.22 -1.61
C GLY A 160 -5.77 -16.32 -1.95
N ILE A 161 -7.05 -16.09 -1.66
CA ILE A 161 -8.15 -17.03 -1.98
C ILE A 161 -8.41 -17.11 -3.49
N CYS A 162 -8.28 -15.98 -4.20
CA CYS A 162 -8.49 -15.95 -5.63
C CYS A 162 -7.47 -16.85 -6.38
N LYS A 163 -6.32 -17.19 -5.80
CA LYS A 163 -5.32 -18.11 -6.38
C LYS A 163 -5.11 -17.77 -7.87
N TYR A 164 -5.20 -18.75 -8.78
CA TYR A 164 -5.08 -18.53 -10.23
C TYR A 164 -6.18 -17.66 -10.84
N LYS A 165 -7.33 -17.51 -10.17
CA LYS A 165 -8.48 -16.78 -10.70
C LYS A 165 -8.32 -15.27 -10.60
N LEU A 166 -7.41 -14.71 -9.81
CA LEU A 166 -7.26 -13.24 -9.75
C LEU A 166 -6.87 -12.66 -11.12
N ALA A 167 -5.97 -13.33 -11.83
CA ALA A 167 -5.58 -12.97 -13.21
C ALA A 167 -6.70 -13.26 -14.24
N TYR A 168 -7.62 -14.18 -13.92
CA TYR A 168 -8.72 -14.59 -14.80
C TYR A 168 -10.02 -13.79 -14.58
N CYS A 169 -10.28 -13.34 -13.35
CA CYS A 169 -11.51 -12.62 -12.95
C CYS A 169 -11.66 -11.30 -13.71
N GLY A 170 -10.54 -10.70 -14.13
CA GLY A 170 -10.58 -9.56 -15.04
C GLY A 170 -11.18 -9.91 -16.41
N GLN A 171 -10.97 -11.11 -16.96
CA GLN A 171 -11.12 -11.33 -18.40
C GLN A 171 -12.54 -11.18 -18.98
N LYS A 172 -13.60 -11.25 -18.17
CA LYS A 172 -14.99 -11.20 -18.64
C LYS A 172 -15.88 -10.17 -17.93
N CYS A 173 -15.36 -9.49 -16.92
CA CYS A 173 -16.17 -8.64 -16.05
C CYS A 173 -16.09 -7.16 -16.44
N TRP A 174 -16.26 -6.82 -17.72
CA TRP A 174 -16.18 -5.43 -18.20
C TRP A 174 -17.15 -4.48 -17.52
N ILE A 175 -18.28 -4.99 -17.02
CA ILE A 175 -19.27 -4.24 -16.25
C ILE A 175 -18.69 -3.60 -14.98
N VAL A 176 -17.57 -4.09 -14.46
CA VAL A 176 -16.93 -3.49 -13.26
C VAL A 176 -16.36 -2.10 -13.53
N ILE A 177 -15.96 -1.78 -14.76
CA ILE A 177 -15.43 -0.46 -15.12
C ILE A 177 -16.50 0.63 -15.01
N PRO A 178 -17.67 0.53 -15.69
CA PRO A 178 -18.72 1.54 -15.53
C PRO A 178 -19.28 1.56 -14.10
N LEU A 179 -19.35 0.43 -13.40
CA LEU A 179 -19.74 0.41 -11.99
C LEU A 179 -18.75 1.16 -11.09
N TYR A 180 -17.46 1.02 -11.35
CA TYR A 180 -16.42 1.78 -10.67
C TYR A 180 -16.52 3.28 -11.00
N CYS A 181 -16.69 3.64 -12.27
CA CYS A 181 -16.88 5.05 -12.66
C CYS A 181 -18.12 5.67 -12.00
N LEU A 182 -19.23 4.93 -11.95
CA LEU A 182 -20.47 5.36 -11.31
C LEU A 182 -20.29 5.53 -9.79
N SER A 183 -19.61 4.59 -9.13
CA SER A 183 -19.36 4.70 -7.69
C SER A 183 -18.47 5.90 -7.37
N MET A 184 -17.48 6.22 -8.20
CA MET A 184 -16.63 7.40 -8.01
C MET A 184 -17.40 8.73 -8.00
N LEU A 185 -18.61 8.83 -8.56
CA LEU A 185 -19.46 10.04 -8.47
C LEU A 185 -19.89 10.34 -7.03
N PHE A 186 -20.01 9.30 -6.20
CA PHE A 186 -20.42 9.43 -4.80
C PHE A 186 -19.22 9.43 -3.84
N TYR A 187 -17.99 9.32 -4.35
CA TYR A 187 -16.78 9.27 -3.53
C TYR A 187 -16.41 10.67 -3.01
N LYS A 188 -16.55 10.86 -1.70
CA LYS A 188 -16.36 12.14 -0.99
C LYS A 188 -15.23 12.03 0.03
N SER A 189 -14.88 13.15 0.67
CA SER A 189 -13.77 13.22 1.63
C SER A 189 -14.01 12.39 2.89
N ASP A 190 -15.27 12.21 3.29
CA ASP A 190 -15.69 11.33 4.39
C ASP A 190 -15.56 9.84 4.04
N THR A 191 -15.44 9.48 2.77
CA THR A 191 -15.28 8.08 2.35
C THR A 191 -13.86 7.56 2.63
N TYR A 192 -12.87 8.45 2.71
CA TYR A 192 -11.48 8.06 2.96
C TYR A 192 -11.33 7.40 4.33
N ILE A 193 -10.60 6.27 4.35
CA ILE A 193 -10.24 5.55 5.59
C ILE A 193 -9.50 6.43 6.60
N TYR A 194 -8.78 7.43 6.10
CA TYR A 194 -8.02 8.38 6.89
C TYR A 194 -8.89 9.40 7.64
N VAL A 195 -10.17 9.51 7.25
CA VAL A 195 -11.14 10.50 7.77
C VAL A 195 -12.22 9.80 8.58
N SER A 196 -12.93 8.83 8.01
CA SER A 196 -14.05 8.14 8.68
C SER A 196 -13.65 6.96 9.57
N MET A 197 -12.38 6.55 9.55
CA MET A 197 -11.86 5.36 10.27
C MET A 197 -12.61 4.07 9.89
N TYR A 198 -12.41 2.97 10.62
CA TYR A 198 -13.02 1.64 10.37
C TYR A 198 -13.61 1.06 11.67
N SER A 199 -14.58 1.79 12.23
CA SER A 199 -15.25 1.37 13.45
C SER A 199 -16.71 1.81 13.44
N ILE A 200 -17.58 0.95 13.98
CA ILE A 200 -19.01 1.26 14.22
C ILE A 200 -19.28 1.69 15.66
N THR A 201 -18.28 1.65 16.55
CA THR A 201 -18.41 2.05 17.96
C THR A 201 -18.20 3.56 18.15
N GLN A 202 -17.55 4.22 17.18
CA GLN A 202 -17.23 5.65 17.23
C GLN A 202 -18.18 6.46 16.35
N GLY A 203 -19.36 6.80 16.88
CA GLY A 203 -20.36 7.62 16.17
C GLY A 203 -21.62 6.85 15.78
N ASP A 204 -22.24 7.25 14.68
CA ASP A 204 -23.45 6.57 14.19
C ASP A 204 -23.11 5.25 13.49
N ALA A 205 -23.46 4.14 14.13
CA ALA A 205 -23.10 2.80 13.68
C ALA A 205 -23.57 2.50 12.23
N MET A 206 -24.76 2.97 11.83
CA MET A 206 -25.28 2.72 10.48
C MET A 206 -24.54 3.51 9.39
N SER A 207 -24.29 4.79 9.62
CA SER A 207 -23.52 5.63 8.70
C SER A 207 -22.10 5.07 8.51
N HIS A 208 -21.43 4.67 9.59
CA HIS A 208 -20.10 4.07 9.52
C HIS A 208 -20.10 2.72 8.81
N LEU A 209 -21.06 1.84 9.13
CA LEU A 209 -21.23 0.56 8.44
C LEU A 209 -21.44 0.74 6.94
N TRP A 210 -22.31 1.66 6.55
CA TRP A 210 -22.56 1.96 5.14
C TRP A 210 -21.31 2.48 4.45
N THR A 211 -20.60 3.42 5.09
CA THR A 211 -19.35 3.98 4.57
C THR A 211 -18.28 2.91 4.37
N ASP A 212 -18.14 1.98 5.31
CA ASP A 212 -17.19 0.88 5.26
C ASP A 212 -17.49 -0.11 4.15
N ILE A 213 -18.76 -0.54 4.03
CA ILE A 213 -19.22 -1.42 2.96
C ILE A 213 -19.01 -0.73 1.60
N TYR A 214 -19.45 0.52 1.48
CA TYR A 214 -19.32 1.29 0.26
C TYR A 214 -17.86 1.44 -0.16
N ARG A 215 -16.99 1.89 0.74
CA ARG A 215 -15.54 2.00 0.50
C ARG A 215 -14.94 0.65 0.11
N PHE A 216 -15.35 -0.44 0.76
CA PHE A 216 -14.86 -1.77 0.44
C PHE A 216 -15.24 -2.21 -0.98
N VAL A 217 -16.50 -1.96 -1.38
CA VAL A 217 -17.00 -2.23 -2.73
C VAL A 217 -16.27 -1.38 -3.77
N VAL A 218 -16.11 -0.08 -3.53
CA VAL A 218 -15.37 0.82 -4.43
C VAL A 218 -13.94 0.32 -4.63
N GLY A 219 -13.24 -0.03 -3.54
CA GLY A 219 -11.87 -0.54 -3.61
C GLY A 219 -11.77 -1.86 -4.37
N ALA A 220 -12.75 -2.75 -4.22
CA ALA A 220 -12.82 -4.01 -4.97
C ALA A 220 -13.08 -3.77 -6.47
N LEU A 221 -14.05 -2.93 -6.81
CA LEU A 221 -14.37 -2.54 -8.19
C LEU A 221 -13.17 -1.87 -8.87
N GLY A 222 -12.51 -0.93 -8.19
CA GLY A 222 -11.32 -0.25 -8.69
C GLY A 222 -10.14 -1.21 -8.88
N THR A 223 -9.94 -2.15 -7.95
CA THR A 223 -8.90 -3.20 -8.07
C THR A 223 -9.10 -4.03 -9.34
N VAL A 224 -10.31 -4.58 -9.55
CA VAL A 224 -10.59 -5.41 -10.73
C VAL A 224 -10.53 -4.59 -12.01
N SER A 225 -11.08 -3.38 -12.02
CA SER A 225 -11.06 -2.46 -13.17
C SER A 225 -9.65 -2.07 -13.57
N PHE A 226 -8.78 -1.77 -12.61
CA PHE A 226 -7.40 -1.41 -12.89
C PHE A 226 -6.57 -2.59 -13.35
N MET A 227 -6.75 -3.78 -12.76
CA MET A 227 -6.11 -5.01 -13.25
C MET A 227 -6.50 -5.32 -14.70
N LEU A 228 -7.77 -5.09 -15.04
CA LEU A 228 -8.27 -5.18 -16.39
C LEU A 228 -7.55 -4.21 -17.34
N LEU A 229 -7.54 -2.94 -16.97
CA LEU A 229 -6.87 -1.89 -17.74
C LEU A 229 -5.40 -2.24 -17.97
N VAL A 230 -4.66 -2.62 -16.92
CA VAL A 230 -3.25 -2.99 -17.02
C VAL A 230 -3.04 -4.17 -17.96
N LYS A 231 -3.90 -5.20 -17.93
CA LYS A 231 -3.81 -6.34 -18.85
C LYS A 231 -3.88 -5.89 -20.31
N TYR A 232 -4.83 -5.01 -20.65
CA TYR A 232 -4.98 -4.52 -22.02
C TYR A 232 -3.84 -3.58 -22.41
N MET A 233 -3.46 -2.67 -21.51
CA MET A 233 -2.31 -1.80 -21.72
C MET A 233 -1.03 -2.61 -21.94
N TRP A 234 -0.85 -3.73 -21.24
CA TRP A 234 0.33 -4.59 -21.37
C TRP A 234 0.53 -5.11 -22.80
N MET A 235 -0.55 -5.45 -23.51
CA MET A 235 -0.48 -5.89 -24.92
C MET A 235 0.06 -4.82 -25.88
N PHE A 236 -0.07 -3.54 -25.52
CA PHE A 236 0.53 -2.43 -26.27
C PHE A 236 1.94 -2.10 -25.77
N ILE A 237 2.12 -2.10 -24.45
CA ILE A 237 3.40 -1.79 -23.78
C ILE A 237 4.48 -2.78 -24.19
N GLU A 238 4.15 -4.07 -24.33
CA GLU A 238 5.10 -5.12 -24.73
C GLU A 238 5.71 -4.86 -26.12
N LYS A 239 5.02 -4.10 -26.98
CA LYS A 239 5.54 -3.67 -28.29
C LYS A 239 6.53 -2.51 -28.20
N TRP A 240 6.53 -1.79 -27.08
CA TRP A 240 7.37 -0.60 -26.84
C TRP A 240 8.49 -0.96 -25.86
N GLN A 241 9.58 -1.51 -26.40
CA GLN A 241 10.69 -2.08 -25.61
C GLN A 241 11.18 -1.18 -24.46
N LEU A 242 11.39 0.11 -24.73
CA LEU A 242 11.83 1.08 -23.71
C LEU A 242 10.84 1.20 -22.55
N LEU A 243 9.55 1.29 -22.85
CA LEU A 243 8.50 1.42 -21.83
C LEU A 243 8.32 0.11 -21.06
N HIS A 244 8.35 -1.02 -21.76
CA HIS A 244 8.31 -2.35 -21.19
C HIS A 244 9.44 -2.57 -20.17
N ASP A 245 10.68 -2.31 -20.58
CA ASP A 245 11.86 -2.52 -19.74
C ASP A 245 11.87 -1.56 -18.54
N ALA A 246 11.45 -0.31 -18.75
CA ALA A 246 11.30 0.67 -17.67
C ALA A 246 10.26 0.21 -16.63
N LEU A 247 9.10 -0.30 -17.05
CA LEU A 247 8.06 -0.77 -16.12
C LEU A 247 8.49 -2.04 -15.37
N ILE A 248 9.18 -2.96 -16.02
CA ILE A 248 9.76 -4.13 -15.35
C ILE A 248 10.79 -3.69 -14.31
N TRP A 249 11.68 -2.77 -14.68
CA TRP A 249 12.69 -2.23 -13.78
C TRP A 249 12.05 -1.55 -12.58
N LEU A 250 11.02 -0.73 -12.80
CA LEU A 250 10.24 -0.10 -11.72
C LEU A 250 9.59 -1.14 -10.82
N GLY A 251 8.98 -2.18 -11.39
CA GLY A 251 8.36 -3.29 -10.68
C GLY A 251 9.33 -4.02 -9.75
N LYS A 252 10.51 -4.40 -10.26
CA LYS A 252 11.57 -5.09 -9.51
C LYS A 252 12.14 -4.25 -8.37
N ASN A 253 12.12 -2.92 -8.49
CA ASN A 253 12.71 -2.00 -7.53
C ASN A 253 11.68 -1.25 -6.66
N THR A 254 10.40 -1.65 -6.70
CA THR A 254 9.32 -0.99 -5.95
C THR A 254 9.60 -0.86 -4.45
N LEU A 255 10.23 -1.86 -3.83
CA LEU A 255 10.58 -1.83 -2.40
C LEU A 255 11.55 -0.68 -2.08
N PHE A 256 12.61 -0.55 -2.87
CA PHE A 256 13.63 0.48 -2.71
C PHE A 256 13.05 1.87 -2.96
N ILE A 257 12.23 2.01 -4.01
CA ILE A 257 11.53 3.25 -4.35
C ILE A 257 10.59 3.64 -3.21
N TYR A 258 9.83 2.69 -2.66
CA TYR A 258 8.91 2.94 -1.55
C TYR A 258 9.64 3.38 -0.27
N PHE A 259 10.81 2.78 0.00
CA PHE A 259 11.65 3.16 1.13
C PHE A 259 12.14 4.60 0.99
N ILE A 260 12.80 4.93 -0.12
CA ILE A 260 13.48 6.24 -0.24
C ILE A 260 12.51 7.40 -0.45
N GLN A 261 11.34 7.19 -1.11
CA GLN A 261 10.38 8.27 -1.34
C GLN A 261 9.97 8.98 -0.04
N GLY A 262 9.82 8.25 1.08
CA GLY A 262 9.37 8.84 2.34
C GLY A 262 10.40 9.80 2.91
N LEU A 263 11.69 9.48 2.79
CA LEU A 263 12.77 10.36 3.19
C LEU A 263 12.83 11.60 2.29
N VAL A 264 12.69 11.42 0.97
CA VAL A 264 12.70 12.54 0.02
C VAL A 264 11.52 13.47 0.28
N PHE A 265 10.30 12.94 0.46
CA PHE A 265 9.14 13.75 0.80
C PHE A 265 9.27 14.46 2.15
N ALA A 266 9.84 13.80 3.17
CA ALA A 266 10.08 14.43 4.46
C ALA A 266 11.05 15.61 4.37
N VAL A 267 12.05 15.54 3.49
CA VAL A 267 12.95 16.67 3.19
C VAL A 267 12.21 17.77 2.43
N LEU A 268 11.48 17.42 1.36
CA LEU A 268 10.73 18.39 0.56
C LEU A 268 9.68 19.15 1.37
N ALA A 269 9.00 18.47 2.29
CA ALA A 269 8.02 19.08 3.17
C ALA A 269 8.62 20.19 4.07
N ARG A 270 9.92 20.11 4.40
CA ARG A 270 10.63 21.16 5.18
C ARG A 270 11.03 22.37 4.36
N VAL A 271 11.09 22.24 3.04
CA VAL A 271 11.50 23.33 2.13
C VAL A 271 10.34 24.29 1.83
N THR A 272 9.13 24.03 2.38
CA THR A 272 7.93 24.91 2.30
C THR A 272 7.82 25.67 1.00
N MET A 273 7.52 24.97 -0.09
CA MET A 273 7.27 25.61 -1.38
C MET A 273 5.80 26.08 -1.43
N PRO A 274 5.51 27.36 -1.72
CA PRO A 274 4.14 27.80 -1.95
C PRO A 274 3.54 27.02 -3.12
N TYR A 275 2.22 26.78 -3.09
CA TYR A 275 1.56 26.08 -4.18
C TYR A 275 1.61 26.93 -5.47
N MET A 276 2.32 26.43 -6.48
CA MET A 276 2.52 27.08 -7.78
C MET A 276 1.61 26.53 -8.88
N GLY A 277 0.56 25.79 -8.51
CA GLY A 277 -0.39 25.19 -9.44
C GLY A 277 -0.15 23.72 -9.74
N VAL A 278 -0.94 23.19 -10.68
CA VAL A 278 -1.07 21.74 -10.96
C VAL A 278 0.24 21.09 -11.43
N TRP A 279 1.18 21.87 -11.95
CA TRP A 279 2.50 21.41 -12.39
C TRP A 279 3.39 20.95 -11.23
N GLN A 280 3.20 21.49 -10.03
CA GLN A 280 4.07 21.23 -8.89
C GLN A 280 4.01 19.79 -8.38
N PRO A 281 2.83 19.15 -8.22
CA PRO A 281 2.74 17.71 -8.01
C PRO A 281 3.47 16.87 -9.07
N CYS A 282 3.37 17.24 -10.35
CA CYS A 282 4.06 16.53 -11.43
C CYS A 282 5.58 16.67 -11.34
N ALA A 283 6.09 17.89 -11.09
CA ALA A 283 7.52 18.14 -10.88
C ALA A 283 8.04 17.39 -9.65
N THR A 284 7.28 17.40 -8.56
CA THR A 284 7.58 16.66 -7.33
C THR A 284 7.67 15.16 -7.60
N PHE A 285 6.70 14.60 -8.34
CA PHE A 285 6.71 13.19 -8.73
C PHE A 285 7.97 12.84 -9.53
N ILE A 286 8.30 13.62 -10.57
CA ILE A 286 9.49 13.38 -11.41
C ILE A 286 10.76 13.44 -10.57
N PHE A 287 10.90 14.45 -9.70
CA PHE A 287 12.05 14.59 -8.82
C PHE A 287 12.21 13.39 -7.88
N VAL A 288 11.12 12.97 -7.21
CA VAL A 288 11.15 11.81 -6.31
C VAL A 288 11.48 10.53 -7.07
N MET A 289 10.97 10.35 -8.28
CA MET A 289 11.29 9.20 -9.11
C MET A 289 12.77 9.20 -9.54
N ALA A 290 13.32 10.35 -9.92
CA ALA A 290 14.74 10.48 -10.26
C ALA A 290 15.64 10.20 -9.05
N ALA A 291 15.35 10.79 -7.88
CA ALA A 291 16.07 10.53 -6.64
C ALA A 291 16.00 9.05 -6.24
N SER A 292 14.81 8.44 -6.40
CA SER A 292 14.62 7.02 -6.13
C SER A 292 15.44 6.14 -7.07
N ALA A 293 15.55 6.51 -8.35
CA ALA A 293 16.35 5.77 -9.31
C ALA A 293 17.84 5.84 -9.01
N CYS A 294 18.35 7.03 -8.64
CA CYS A 294 19.71 7.20 -8.16
C CYS A 294 20.00 6.33 -6.94
N PHE A 295 19.08 6.30 -5.97
CA PHE A 295 19.22 5.46 -4.79
C PHE A 295 19.25 3.97 -5.12
N VAL A 296 18.37 3.51 -6.01
CA VAL A 296 18.37 2.11 -6.49
C VAL A 296 19.71 1.75 -7.13
N MET A 297 20.27 2.63 -7.96
CA MET A 297 21.59 2.41 -8.57
C MET A 297 22.69 2.31 -7.51
N LEU A 298 22.63 3.12 -6.45
CA LEU A 298 23.58 3.05 -5.34
C LEU A 298 23.46 1.73 -4.56
N VAL A 299 22.23 1.29 -4.25
CA VAL A 299 21.96 0.00 -3.59
C VAL A 299 22.51 -1.16 -4.42
N ARG A 300 22.33 -1.11 -5.75
CA ARG A 300 22.81 -2.15 -6.68
C ARG A 300 24.30 -2.11 -6.98
N ARG A 301 24.99 -1.00 -6.71
CA ARG A 301 26.46 -0.90 -6.92
C ARG A 301 27.25 -1.12 -5.64
N SER A 302 26.68 -0.78 -4.48
CA SER A 302 27.39 -0.81 -3.20
C SER A 302 26.89 -1.92 -2.28
N LEU A 303 27.82 -2.84 -1.96
CA LEU A 303 27.65 -3.84 -0.90
C LEU A 303 27.16 -3.24 0.41
N PHE A 304 27.79 -2.12 0.79
CA PHE A 304 27.55 -1.46 2.05
C PHE A 304 26.12 -0.93 2.11
N VAL A 305 25.67 -0.23 1.06
CA VAL A 305 24.32 0.35 1.01
C VAL A 305 23.25 -0.74 1.03
N GLY A 306 23.39 -1.80 0.22
CA GLY A 306 22.44 -2.91 0.20
C GLY A 306 22.30 -3.60 1.57
N ARG A 307 23.44 -3.90 2.21
CA ARG A 307 23.45 -4.52 3.53
C ARG A 307 22.92 -3.59 4.62
N LEU A 308 23.27 -2.31 4.59
CA LEU A 308 22.88 -1.33 5.60
C LEU A 308 21.37 -1.07 5.61
N PHE A 309 20.75 -0.89 4.43
CA PHE A 309 19.33 -0.52 4.36
C PHE A 309 18.38 -1.72 4.26
N PHE A 310 18.85 -2.84 3.70
CA PHE A 310 17.99 -3.99 3.37
C PHE A 310 18.54 -5.34 3.86
N GLY A 311 19.69 -5.35 4.56
CA GLY A 311 20.22 -6.54 5.25
C GLY A 311 20.78 -7.61 4.32
N LYS A 312 20.91 -7.35 3.01
CA LYS A 312 21.34 -8.32 1.98
C LYS A 312 22.13 -7.65 0.86
N ASP A 313 22.89 -8.45 0.11
CA ASP A 313 23.55 -8.01 -1.13
C ASP A 313 22.54 -8.03 -2.30
N TYR A 314 22.56 -6.98 -3.11
CA TYR A 314 21.67 -6.77 -4.26
C TYR A 314 22.42 -6.47 -5.57
N ARG A 315 23.74 -6.69 -5.64
CA ARG A 315 24.54 -6.37 -6.83
C ARG A 315 24.18 -7.21 -8.07
N ASP A 316 23.57 -8.38 -7.88
CA ASP A 316 23.31 -9.36 -8.95
C ASP A 316 21.80 -9.57 -9.26
N ARG A 317 20.91 -8.65 -8.86
CA ARG A 317 19.44 -8.72 -9.08
C ARG A 317 18.91 -7.45 -9.70
#